data_AF-A0A392RSP2-F1
#
_entry.id   AF-A0A392RSP2-F1
#
_cell.length_a   1.000
_cell.length_b   1.000
_cell.length_c   1.000
_cell.angle_alpha   90.00
_cell.angle_beta   90.00
_cell.angle_gamma   90.00
#
_symmetry.space_group_name_H-M   'P 1'
#
loop_
_entity.id
_entity.type
_entity.pdbx_description
1 polymer ?
#
loop_
_entity_poly.entity_id
_entity_poly.type
_entity_poly.pdbx_seq_one_letter_code
_entity_poly.pdbx_strand_id
1 'polypeptide(L)'
;MVLEELQQSFVGVLALETEVSRIRTTLYMEGRQHISVTSMGGKLILLFSPRKGKLEAMVKAKEDWLCYYFKDVKPWSSDAFNDRREVWVKVLGVPLHVWSESFFKQVGARFGEFVDFDA
;
A
#
# COMPACT_ATOMS: atom_id res chain seq x y z
N MET A 1 10.88 -13.45 -2.68
CA MET A 1 10.16 -13.46 -3.96
C MET A 1 11.19 -13.47 -5.07
N VAL A 2 11.06 -14.36 -6.05
CA VAL A 2 12.03 -14.56 -7.15
C VAL A 2 11.56 -13.79 -8.40
N LEU A 3 12.47 -13.51 -9.35
CA LEU A 3 12.15 -12.74 -10.57
C LEU A 3 10.97 -13.32 -11.37
N GLU A 4 10.86 -14.64 -11.46
CA GLU A 4 9.74 -15.30 -12.15
C GLU A 4 8.37 -15.03 -11.49
N GLU A 5 8.35 -14.87 -10.16
CA GLU A 5 7.15 -14.53 -9.40
C GLU A 5 6.77 -13.07 -9.63
N LEU A 6 7.76 -12.17 -9.70
CA LEU A 6 7.55 -10.76 -10.04
C LEU A 6 6.92 -10.59 -11.42
N GLN A 7 7.40 -11.34 -12.42
CA GLN A 7 6.85 -11.28 -13.78
C GLN A 7 5.38 -11.73 -13.88
N GLN A 8 4.90 -12.52 -12.91
CA GLN A 8 3.50 -12.96 -12.81
C GLN A 8 2.68 -12.09 -11.85
N SER A 9 3.31 -11.09 -11.23
CA SER A 9 2.68 -10.20 -10.27
C SER A 9 2.07 -8.97 -10.95
N PHE A 10 1.16 -8.34 -10.23
CA PHE A 10 0.56 -7.07 -10.62
C PHE A 10 0.89 -6.02 -9.55
N VAL A 11 0.97 -4.76 -9.96
CA VAL A 11 1.12 -3.62 -9.08
C VAL A 11 -0.17 -2.82 -9.12
N GLY A 12 -0.80 -2.68 -7.96
CA GLY A 12 -1.95 -1.83 -7.72
C GLY A 12 -1.54 -0.49 -7.13
N VAL A 13 -2.20 0.59 -7.56
CA VAL A 13 -2.14 1.92 -6.94
C VAL A 13 -3.39 2.10 -6.10
N LEU A 14 -3.24 2.29 -4.79
CA LEU A 14 -4.37 2.46 -3.88
C LEU A 14 -5.21 3.70 -4.24
N ALA A 15 -6.54 3.55 -4.24
CA ALA A 15 -7.48 4.64 -4.44
C ALA A 15 -7.55 5.59 -3.23
N LEU A 16 -7.40 5.04 -2.03
CA LEU A 16 -7.41 5.74 -0.74
C LEU A 16 -6.27 5.22 0.15
N GLU A 17 -5.83 6.02 1.12
CA GLU A 17 -4.96 5.54 2.20
C GLU A 17 -5.69 4.40 2.92
N THR A 18 -5.29 3.17 2.64
CA THR A 18 -5.90 1.96 3.17
C THR A 18 -4.79 1.06 3.66
N GLU A 19 -4.88 0.66 4.92
CA GLU A 19 -3.92 -0.31 5.46
C GLU A 19 -3.98 -1.63 4.68
N VAL A 20 -2.79 -2.14 4.35
CA VAL A 20 -2.62 -3.44 3.68
C VAL A 20 -3.29 -4.58 4.44
N SER A 21 -3.36 -4.46 5.77
CA SER A 21 -4.07 -5.38 6.67
C SER A 21 -5.52 -5.58 6.23
N ARG A 22 -6.24 -4.50 5.89
CA ARG A 22 -7.67 -4.53 5.52
C ARG A 22 -7.87 -5.26 4.20
N ILE A 23 -7.00 -5.04 3.22
CA ILE A 23 -7.05 -5.74 1.92
C ILE A 23 -6.84 -7.24 2.14
N ARG A 24 -5.86 -7.63 2.96
CA ARG A 24 -5.60 -9.03 3.31
C ARG A 24 -6.80 -9.67 4.00
N THR A 25 -7.44 -8.96 4.93
CA THR A 25 -8.65 -9.44 5.61
C THR A 25 -9.79 -9.69 4.61
N THR A 26 -10.05 -8.76 3.69
CA THR A 26 -11.11 -8.93 2.68
C THR A 26 -10.84 -10.14 1.80
N LEU A 27 -9.60 -10.29 1.30
CA LEU A 27 -9.22 -11.46 0.51
C LEU A 27 -9.36 -12.77 1.30
N TYR A 28 -9.05 -12.75 2.59
CA TYR A 28 -9.24 -13.91 3.45
C TYR A 28 -10.72 -14.30 3.56
N MET A 29 -11.59 -13.32 3.82
CA MET A 29 -13.04 -13.51 3.97
C MET A 29 -13.71 -13.97 2.66
N GLU A 30 -13.20 -13.54 1.51
CA GLU A 30 -13.68 -13.99 0.19
C GLU A 30 -13.10 -15.35 -0.27
N GLY A 31 -12.32 -16.04 0.56
CA GLY A 31 -11.69 -17.31 0.18
C GLY A 31 -10.54 -17.16 -0.83
N ARG A 32 -9.99 -15.95 -0.97
CA ARG A 32 -8.88 -15.58 -1.87
C ARG A 32 -7.52 -15.57 -1.16
N GLN A 33 -7.33 -16.40 -0.15
CA GLN A 33 -6.11 -16.51 0.68
C GLN A 33 -4.82 -16.82 -0.11
N HIS A 34 -4.95 -17.33 -1.33
CA HIS A 34 -3.83 -17.61 -2.23
C HIS A 34 -3.22 -16.33 -2.83
N ILE A 35 -3.87 -15.17 -2.70
CA ILE A 35 -3.37 -13.90 -3.20
C ILE A 35 -2.55 -13.23 -2.10
N SER A 36 -1.26 -13.06 -2.37
CA SER A 36 -0.36 -12.27 -1.54
C SER A 36 -0.51 -10.79 -1.86
N VAL A 37 -0.52 -9.98 -0.81
CA VAL A 37 -0.59 -8.52 -0.87
C VAL A 37 0.58 -7.95 -0.08
N THR A 38 1.48 -7.25 -0.75
CA THR A 38 2.73 -6.73 -0.15
C THR A 38 2.86 -5.24 -0.43
N SER A 39 3.13 -4.43 0.61
CA SER A 39 3.41 -3.00 0.42
C SER A 39 4.73 -2.80 -0.33
N MET A 40 4.74 -1.91 -1.32
CA MET A 40 5.94 -1.43 -2.02
C MET A 40 6.36 -0.01 -1.56
N GLY A 41 5.70 0.51 -0.52
CA GLY A 41 5.84 1.90 -0.07
C GLY A 41 4.82 2.84 -0.70
N GLY A 42 4.45 3.89 0.04
CA GLY A 42 3.39 4.82 -0.37
C GLY A 42 2.10 4.09 -0.75
N LYS A 43 1.55 4.42 -1.92
CA LYS A 43 0.29 3.84 -2.42
C LYS A 43 0.46 2.61 -3.31
N LEU A 44 1.68 2.08 -3.44
CA LEU A 44 1.96 0.95 -4.31
C LEU A 44 1.85 -0.37 -3.56
N ILE A 45 1.07 -1.29 -4.12
CA ILE A 45 0.84 -2.62 -3.56
C ILE A 45 1.16 -3.66 -4.63
N LEU A 46 1.98 -4.63 -4.26
CA LEU A 46 2.25 -5.80 -5.06
C LEU A 46 1.22 -6.89 -4.78
N LEU A 47 0.59 -7.38 -5.84
CA LEU A 47 -0.37 -8.47 -5.85
C LEU A 47 0.27 -9.68 -6.53
N PHE A 48 0.30 -10.82 -5.86
CA PHE A 48 0.84 -12.05 -6.40
C PHE A 48 -0.09 -13.22 -6.12
N SER A 49 -0.18 -14.16 -7.06
CA SER A 49 -0.87 -15.44 -6.88
C SER A 49 0.01 -16.56 -7.42
N PRO A 50 0.20 -17.67 -6.67
CA PRO A 50 0.91 -18.83 -7.16
C PRO A 50 0.14 -19.55 -8.28
N ARG A 51 -1.16 -19.27 -8.43
CA ARG A 51 -2.00 -19.79 -9.52
C ARG A 51 -1.87 -18.88 -10.75
N LYS A 52 -1.11 -19.34 -11.74
CA LYS A 52 -0.89 -18.61 -13.01
C LYS A 52 -2.21 -18.24 -13.69
N GLY A 53 -2.27 -17.05 -14.26
CA GLY A 53 -3.42 -16.52 -15.01
C GLY A 53 -4.64 -16.14 -14.16
N LYS A 54 -4.73 -16.58 -12.90
CA LYS A 54 -5.90 -16.29 -12.06
C LYS A 54 -6.01 -14.80 -11.70
N LEU A 55 -4.89 -14.19 -11.28
CA LEU A 55 -4.87 -12.77 -10.97
C LEU A 55 -5.12 -11.91 -12.22
N GLU A 56 -4.54 -12.31 -13.36
CA GLU A 56 -4.79 -11.65 -14.65
C GLU A 56 -6.27 -11.72 -15.06
N ALA A 57 -6.92 -12.88 -14.88
CA ALA A 57 -8.34 -13.04 -15.16
C ALA A 57 -9.20 -12.13 -14.26
N MET A 58 -8.86 -12.00 -12.97
CA MET A 58 -9.56 -11.11 -12.03
C MET A 58 -9.40 -9.63 -12.42
N VAL A 59 -8.19 -9.23 -12.82
CA VAL A 59 -7.91 -7.87 -13.31
C VAL A 59 -8.69 -7.58 -14.59
N LYS A 60 -8.70 -8.51 -15.55
CA LYS A 60 -9.49 -8.39 -16.80
C LYS A 60 -10.99 -8.33 -16.54
N ALA A 61 -11.48 -9.11 -15.58
CA ALA A 61 -12.88 -9.12 -15.16
C ALA A 61 -13.29 -7.88 -14.35
N LYS A 62 -12.33 -7.03 -13.95
CA LYS A 62 -12.56 -5.86 -13.08
C LYS A 62 -13.35 -6.23 -11.83
N GLU A 63 -12.92 -7.28 -11.13
CA GLU A 63 -13.60 -7.71 -9.90
C GLU A 63 -13.76 -6.55 -8.91
N ASP A 64 -14.90 -6.54 -8.20
CA ASP A 64 -15.32 -5.40 -7.38
C ASP A 64 -14.28 -5.00 -6.33
N TRP A 65 -13.63 -5.96 -5.68
CA TRP A 65 -12.60 -5.66 -4.68
C TRP A 65 -11.37 -4.96 -5.28
N LEU A 66 -10.99 -5.28 -6.52
CA LEU A 66 -9.90 -4.59 -7.21
C LEU A 66 -10.28 -3.15 -7.47
N CYS A 67 -11.49 -2.91 -7.98
CA CYS A 67 -12.00 -1.57 -8.24
C CYS A 67 -12.24 -0.76 -6.96
N TYR A 68 -12.56 -1.44 -5.86
CA TYR A 68 -12.78 -0.83 -4.56
C TYR A 68 -11.47 -0.33 -3.94
N TYR A 69 -10.40 -1.14 -3.97
CA TYR A 69 -9.13 -0.80 -3.34
C TYR A 69 -8.17 -0.02 -4.23
N PHE A 70 -8.18 -0.28 -5.54
CA PHE A 70 -7.17 0.22 -6.45
C PHE A 70 -7.74 1.17 -7.50
N LYS A 71 -7.07 2.31 -7.65
CA LYS A 71 -7.30 3.24 -8.76
C LYS A 71 -6.84 2.64 -10.09
N ASP A 72 -5.75 1.89 -10.06
CA ASP A 72 -5.12 1.27 -11.24
C ASP A 72 -4.42 -0.02 -10.83
N VAL A 73 -4.42 -1.02 -11.70
CA VAL A 73 -3.74 -2.31 -11.49
C VAL A 73 -3.11 -2.74 -12.81
N LYS A 74 -1.79 -2.88 -12.82
CA LYS A 74 -1.00 -3.20 -14.03
C LYS A 74 -0.04 -4.35 -13.78
N PRO A 75 0.39 -5.09 -14.82
CA PRO A 75 1.49 -6.04 -14.68
C PRO A 75 2.72 -5.37 -14.06
N TRP A 76 3.43 -6.08 -13.17
CA TRP A 76 4.66 -5.58 -12.59
C TRP A 76 5.73 -5.35 -13.68
N SER A 77 6.56 -4.33 -13.50
CA SER A 77 7.75 -4.07 -14.30
C SER A 77 8.88 -3.55 -13.40
N SER A 78 10.12 -3.57 -13.89
CA SER A 78 11.28 -3.04 -13.17
C SER A 78 11.16 -1.56 -12.80
N ASP A 79 10.32 -0.82 -13.54
CA ASP A 79 10.11 0.61 -13.35
C ASP A 79 9.00 0.89 -12.32
N ALA A 80 8.33 -0.14 -11.81
CA ALA A 80 7.33 -0.01 -10.75
C ALA A 80 8.02 0.14 -9.39
N PHE A 81 8.38 1.37 -9.03
CA PHE A 81 8.89 1.74 -7.71
C PHE A 81 8.17 2.98 -7.17
N ASN A 82 8.12 3.12 -5.85
CA ASN A 82 7.65 4.35 -5.22
C ASN A 82 8.80 5.38 -5.25
N ASP A 83 8.57 6.52 -5.89
CA ASP A 83 9.54 7.62 -5.96
C ASP A 83 9.49 8.52 -4.71
N ARG A 84 8.45 8.38 -3.89
CA ARG A 84 8.33 9.09 -2.61
C ARG A 84 9.14 8.40 -1.53
N ARG A 85 9.77 9.22 -0.69
CA ARG A 85 10.49 8.76 0.51
C ARG A 85 9.70 9.12 1.74
N GLU A 86 9.52 8.15 2.61
CA GLU A 86 8.94 8.32 3.94
C GLU A 86 10.06 8.27 4.96
N VAL A 87 10.05 9.20 5.92
CA VAL A 87 11.06 9.30 6.97
C VAL A 87 10.40 9.58 8.30
N TRP A 88 10.87 8.92 9.35
CA TRP A 88 10.49 9.22 10.72
C TRP A 88 11.32 10.40 11.24
N VAL A 89 10.64 11.45 11.68
CA VAL A 89 11.28 12.61 12.32
C VAL A 89 11.12 12.49 13.82
N LYS A 90 12.23 12.34 14.55
CA LYS A 90 12.22 12.29 16.01
C LYS A 90 12.21 13.72 16.58
N VAL A 91 11.14 14.07 17.30
CA VAL A 91 11.02 15.36 17.99
C VAL A 91 11.25 15.16 19.49
N LEU A 92 12.15 15.94 20.09
CA LEU A 92 12.53 15.83 21.50
C LEU A 92 12.10 17.07 22.28
N GLY A 93 11.80 16.88 23.58
CA GLY A 93 11.44 17.99 24.48
C GLY A 93 10.05 18.59 24.25
N VAL A 94 9.15 17.84 23.61
CA VAL A 94 7.76 18.28 23.37
C VAL A 94 7.01 18.33 24.71
N PRO A 95 6.49 19.50 25.14
CA PRO A 95 5.68 19.59 26.34
C PRO A 95 4.37 18.80 26.20
N LEU A 96 3.96 18.11 27.27
CA LEU A 96 2.78 17.24 27.23
C LEU A 96 1.49 17.98 26.80
N HIS A 97 1.34 19.25 27.20
CA HIS A 97 0.15 20.05 26.88
C HIS A 97 -0.01 20.41 25.39
N VAL A 98 1.03 20.23 24.56
CA VAL A 98 0.96 20.41 23.10
C VAL A 98 1.07 19.10 22.32
N TRP A 99 1.17 17.95 23.01
CA TRP A 99 1.25 16.63 22.38
C TRP A 99 -0.07 16.28 21.68
N SER A 100 -0.20 16.72 20.44
CA SER A 100 -1.41 16.57 19.64
C SER A 100 -1.05 16.40 18.18
N GLU A 101 -1.93 15.73 17.44
CA GLU A 101 -1.81 15.59 15.98
C GLU A 101 -1.63 16.95 15.28
N SER A 102 -2.30 18.00 15.77
CA SER A 102 -2.19 19.35 15.23
C SER A 102 -0.78 19.94 15.34
N PHE A 103 -0.06 19.62 16.42
CA PHE A 103 1.33 20.03 16.62
C PHE A 103 2.25 19.25 15.68
N PHE A 104 2.12 17.93 15.62
CA PHE A 104 2.96 17.09 14.76
C PHE A 104 2.75 17.38 13.27
N LYS A 105 1.51 17.69 12.85
CA LYS A 105 1.23 18.18 11.49
C LYS A 105 1.98 19.47 11.16
N GLN A 106 2.00 20.44 12.08
CA GLN A 106 2.72 21.70 11.88
C GLN A 106 4.23 21.51 11.79
N VAL A 107 4.79 20.58 12.58
CA VAL A 107 6.21 20.21 12.50
C VAL A 107 6.51 19.51 11.18
N GLY A 108 5.74 18.47 10.84
CA GLY A 108 5.90 17.66 9.62
C GLY A 108 5.77 18.48 8.34
N ALA A 109 4.85 19.45 8.31
CA ALA A 109 4.64 20.35 7.17
C ALA A 109 5.89 21.15 6.75
N ARG A 110 6.90 21.27 7.62
CA ARG A 110 8.20 21.89 7.28
C ARG A 110 9.13 20.98 6.47
N PHE A 111 8.89 19.67 6.50
CA PHE A 111 9.74 18.65 5.88
C PHE A 111 9.04 17.91 4.74
N GLY A 112 7.72 18.05 4.61
CA GLY A 112 6.94 17.44 3.53
C GLY A 112 5.48 17.24 3.92
N GLU A 113 4.87 16.21 3.34
CA GLU A 113 3.52 15.76 3.68
C GLU A 113 3.56 14.98 5.00
N PHE A 114 2.73 15.36 5.97
CA PHE A 114 2.58 14.63 7.21
C PHE A 114 1.79 13.35 6.96
N VAL A 115 2.36 12.20 7.35
CA VAL A 115 1.72 10.89 7.21
C VAL A 115 1.10 10.45 8.53
N ASP A 116 1.91 10.34 9.58
CA ASP A 116 1.46 9.86 10.89
C ASP A 116 2.40 10.29 12.03
N PHE A 117 2.01 10.01 13.27
CA PHE A 117 2.82 10.18 14.47
C PHE A 117 2.63 9.01 15.45
N ASP A 118 3.70 8.62 16.14
CA ASP A 118 3.59 7.67 17.25
C ASP A 118 3.01 8.40 18.48
N ALA A 119 1.95 7.84 19.06
CA ALA A 119 1.28 8.36 20.26
C ALA A 119 1.87 7.77 21.55
#